data_AF-A0A921MY36-F1
#
_entry.id   AF-A0A921MY36-F1
#
_cell.length_a   1.000
_cell.length_b   1.000
_cell.length_c   1.000
_cell.angle_alpha   90.00
_cell.angle_beta   90.00
_cell.angle_gamma   90.00
#
_symmetry.space_group_name_H-M   'P 1'
#
loop_
_entity.id
_entity.type
_entity.pdbx_description
1 polymer ?
#
loop_
_entity_poly.entity_id
_entity_poly.type
_entity_poly.pdbx_seq_one_letter_code
_entity_poly.pdbx_strand_id
1 'polypeptide(L)'
;MHSTAAIEQFAGKGAARAARRRLKGGGGVDARPRWWNYGLLAVILAISFFPLYYALLLASSDAGTIARNPIPSLIPQGNLFSNIGEVIGSDINFWAAMVNSILVATVTSISVVFFATLAGFAFSKL
;
A
#
# COMPACT_ATOMS: atom_id res chain seq x y z
N MET A 1 20.96 -31.05 -5.24
CA MET A 1 22.06 -31.22 -4.26
C MET A 1 23.42 -31.62 -4.87
N HIS A 2 23.52 -31.91 -6.18
CA HIS A 2 24.73 -32.47 -6.79
C HIS A 2 25.87 -31.49 -7.16
N SER A 3 25.60 -30.18 -7.25
CA SER A 3 26.57 -29.21 -7.78
C SER A 3 27.76 -28.92 -6.83
N THR A 4 27.55 -28.91 -5.51
CA THR A 4 28.63 -28.53 -4.58
C THR A 4 29.68 -29.62 -4.34
N ALA A 5 29.29 -30.89 -4.47
CA ALA A 5 30.21 -32.03 -4.40
C ALA A 5 31.09 -32.11 -5.65
N ALA A 6 30.53 -31.83 -6.83
CA ALA A 6 31.30 -31.72 -8.06
C ALA A 6 32.32 -30.57 -8.00
N ILE A 7 31.93 -29.39 -7.49
CA ILE A 7 32.84 -28.25 -7.32
C ILE A 7 33.98 -28.59 -6.35
N GLU A 8 33.71 -29.38 -5.31
CA GLU A 8 34.75 -29.83 -4.37
C GLU A 8 35.77 -30.75 -5.03
N GLN A 9 35.29 -31.62 -5.93
CA GLN A 9 36.12 -32.59 -6.64
C GLN A 9 36.96 -31.95 -7.77
N PHE A 10 36.42 -30.96 -8.49
CA PHE A 10 37.10 -30.33 -9.63
C PHE A 10 37.88 -29.05 -9.27
N ALA A 11 37.44 -28.28 -8.29
CA ALA A 11 38.03 -26.98 -7.94
C ALA A 11 38.58 -26.92 -6.51
N GLY A 12 38.51 -28.04 -5.77
CA GLY A 12 39.05 -28.18 -4.43
C GLY A 12 38.14 -27.62 -3.32
N LYS A 13 38.50 -27.97 -2.08
CA LYS A 13 37.73 -27.67 -0.86
C LYS A 13 37.51 -26.17 -0.61
N GLY A 14 38.36 -25.30 -1.15
CA GLY A 14 38.25 -23.85 -1.06
C GLY A 14 37.14 -23.28 -1.96
N ALA A 15 37.08 -23.73 -3.22
CA ALA A 15 36.07 -23.32 -4.18
C ALA A 15 34.67 -23.80 -3.76
N ALA A 16 34.57 -25.03 -3.23
CA ALA A 16 33.31 -25.55 -2.70
C ALA A 16 32.79 -24.75 -1.49
N ARG A 17 33.68 -24.27 -0.61
CA ARG A 17 33.31 -23.39 0.52
C ARG A 17 32.83 -22.01 0.06
N ALA A 18 33.47 -21.42 -0.96
CA ALA A 18 33.04 -20.15 -1.54
C ALA A 18 31.67 -20.28 -2.23
N ALA A 19 31.44 -21.37 -2.98
CA ALA A 19 30.15 -21.67 -3.61
C ALA A 19 29.02 -21.86 -2.58
N ARG A 20 29.27 -22.60 -1.49
CA ARG A 20 28.31 -22.76 -0.38
C ARG A 20 27.99 -21.44 0.34
N ARG A 21 28.98 -20.54 0.51
CA ARG A 21 28.74 -19.20 1.08
C ARG A 21 27.90 -18.32 0.16
N ARG A 22 28.09 -18.38 -1.16
CA ARG A 22 27.23 -17.67 -2.12
C ARG A 22 25.79 -18.18 -2.10
N LEU A 23 25.60 -19.50 -2.01
CA LEU A 23 24.28 -20.12 -1.89
C LEU A 23 23.57 -19.78 -0.58
N LYS A 24 24.30 -19.63 0.53
CA LYS A 24 23.76 -19.18 1.83
C LYS A 24 23.63 -17.66 1.96
N GLY A 25 24.34 -16.88 1.14
CA GLY A 25 24.46 -15.43 1.25
C GLY A 25 23.60 -14.63 0.28
N GLY A 26 22.86 -15.30 -0.61
CA GLY A 26 21.97 -14.64 -1.58
C GLY A 26 20.56 -14.51 -1.01
N GLY A 27 20.05 -13.27 -0.95
CA GLY A 27 18.68 -12.97 -0.55
C GLY A 27 17.67 -13.81 -1.34
N GLY A 28 17.06 -14.75 -0.64
CA GLY A 28 15.87 -15.48 -1.05
C GLY A 28 14.70 -15.15 -0.12
N VAL A 29 13.52 -15.65 -0.44
CA VAL A 29 12.28 -15.49 0.37
C VAL A 29 12.47 -15.93 1.84
N ASP A 30 13.43 -16.83 2.11
CA ASP A 30 13.79 -17.32 3.46
C ASP A 30 14.90 -16.53 4.17
N ALA A 31 15.48 -15.50 3.51
CA ALA A 31 16.48 -14.66 4.15
C ALA A 31 15.80 -13.80 5.22
N ARG A 32 16.15 -14.03 6.50
CA ARG A 32 15.58 -13.27 7.63
C ARG A 32 15.73 -11.77 7.37
N PRO A 33 14.63 -11.00 7.33
CA PRO A 33 14.69 -9.57 7.09
C PRO A 33 15.62 -8.92 8.12
N ARG A 34 16.55 -8.10 7.65
CA ARG A 34 17.45 -7.35 8.54
C ARG A 34 16.61 -6.35 9.33
N TRP A 35 16.98 -6.05 10.57
CA TRP A 35 16.23 -5.12 11.42
C TRP A 35 15.99 -3.75 10.76
N TRP A 36 16.94 -3.27 9.94
CA TRP A 36 16.81 -2.08 9.11
C TRP A 36 15.64 -2.10 8.12
N ASN A 37 15.27 -3.28 7.59
CA ASN A 37 14.11 -3.41 6.70
C ASN A 37 12.82 -3.05 7.44
N TYR A 38 12.70 -3.43 8.72
CA TYR A 38 11.55 -3.05 9.54
C TYR A 38 11.54 -1.55 9.84
N GLY A 39 12.71 -0.94 10.10
CA GLY A 39 12.82 0.51 10.24
C GLY A 39 12.37 1.24 8.97
N LEU A 40 12.82 0.79 7.80
CA LEU A 40 12.41 1.34 6.52
C LEU A 40 10.90 1.17 6.26
N LEU A 41 10.35 -0.02 6.52
CA LEU A 41 8.90 -0.28 6.41
C LEU A 41 8.09 0.63 7.34
N ALA A 42 8.55 0.84 8.58
CA ALA A 42 7.89 1.73 9.52
C ALA A 42 7.90 3.19 9.04
N VAL A 43 9.02 3.65 8.47
CA VAL A 43 9.11 5.00 7.88
C VAL A 43 8.18 5.15 6.69
N ILE A 44 8.17 4.19 5.77
CA ILE A 44 7.26 4.20 4.61
C ILE A 44 5.80 4.21 5.07
N LEU A 45 5.46 3.36 6.03
CA LEU A 45 4.13 3.31 6.61
C LEU A 45 3.74 4.66 7.24
N ALA A 46 4.63 5.28 8.01
CA ALA A 46 4.38 6.58 8.61
C ALA A 46 4.16 7.68 7.56
N ILE A 47 4.97 7.70 6.49
CA ILE A 47 4.83 8.65 5.38
C ILE A 47 3.49 8.42 4.64
N SER A 48 3.10 7.17 4.38
CA SER A 48 1.83 6.85 3.73
C SER A 48 0.61 7.11 4.63
N PHE A 49 0.76 6.97 5.95
CA PHE A 49 -0.29 7.25 6.92
C PHE A 49 -0.49 8.75 7.14
N PHE A 50 0.58 9.55 7.03
CA PHE A 50 0.53 10.99 7.20
C PHE A 50 -0.59 11.71 6.40
N PRO A 51 -0.79 11.49 5.09
CA PRO A 51 -1.88 12.15 4.36
C PRO A 51 -3.28 11.75 4.86
N LEU A 52 -3.46 10.52 5.32
CA LEU A 52 -4.73 10.07 5.92
C LEU A 52 -4.97 10.77 7.27
N TYR A 53 -3.93 10.90 8.09
CA TYR A 53 -4.00 11.62 9.35
C TYR A 53 -4.28 13.12 9.15
N TYR A 54 -3.66 13.73 8.14
CA TYR A 54 -3.92 15.12 7.76
C TYR A 54 -5.37 15.33 7.31
N ALA A 55 -5.94 14.42 6.52
CA ALA A 55 -7.35 14.46 6.13
C ALA A 55 -8.29 14.38 7.35
N LEU A 56 -7.95 13.55 8.35
CA LEU A 56 -8.69 13.50 9.61
C LEU A 56 -8.60 14.82 10.40
N LEU A 57 -7.41 15.42 10.51
CA LEU A 57 -7.23 16.72 11.17
C LEU A 57 -8.07 17.80 10.48
N LEU A 58 -8.10 17.80 9.15
CA LEU A 58 -8.88 18.75 8.36
C LEU A 58 -10.39 18.55 8.59
N ALA A 59 -10.86 17.30 8.56
CA ALA A 59 -12.25 16.95 8.86
C ALA A 59 -12.66 17.32 10.30
N SER A 60 -11.71 17.27 11.24
CA SER A 60 -11.89 17.66 12.64
C SER A 60 -12.01 19.16 12.85
N SER A 61 -11.45 19.97 11.94
CA SER A 61 -11.19 21.40 12.14
C SER A 61 -12.31 22.28 11.59
N ASP A 62 -12.43 23.50 12.11
CA ASP A 62 -13.41 24.50 11.65
C ASP A 62 -13.00 25.15 10.31
N ALA A 63 -13.92 25.20 9.34
CA ALA A 63 -13.66 25.67 7.97
C ALA A 63 -13.20 27.15 7.92
N GLY A 64 -13.70 27.99 8.84
CA GLY A 64 -13.30 29.40 8.96
C GLY A 64 -11.88 29.57 9.49
N THR A 65 -11.42 28.65 10.35
CA THR A 65 -10.08 28.65 10.94
C THR A 65 -9.03 28.10 9.96
N ILE A 66 -9.36 27.08 9.16
CA ILE A 66 -8.49 26.55 8.10
C ILE A 66 -8.23 27.59 7.00
N ALA A 67 -9.27 28.34 6.62
CA ALA A 67 -9.16 29.37 5.58
C ALA A 67 -8.27 30.57 5.98
N ARG A 68 -8.07 30.78 7.29
CA ARG A 68 -7.26 31.89 7.84
C ARG A 68 -5.87 31.47 8.30
N ASN A 69 -5.71 30.24 8.80
CA ASN A 69 -4.42 29.67 9.20
C ASN A 69 -4.21 28.28 8.54
N PRO A 70 -3.34 28.17 7.53
CA PRO A 70 -3.16 26.94 6.76
C PRO A 70 -2.38 25.84 7.48
N ILE A 71 -1.89 26.09 8.71
CA ILE A 71 -1.20 25.09 9.54
C ILE A 71 -2.18 24.65 10.64
N PRO A 72 -3.04 23.65 10.39
CA PRO A 72 -3.93 23.12 11.42
C PRO A 72 -3.12 22.57 12.58
N SER A 73 -3.63 22.76 13.80
CA SER A 73 -3.12 22.11 15.01
C SER A 73 -2.95 20.61 14.77
N LEU A 74 -1.79 20.05 15.15
CA LEU A 74 -1.51 18.61 15.10
C LEU A 74 -2.41 17.79 16.04
N ILE A 75 -3.27 18.45 16.82
CA ILE A 75 -4.26 17.84 17.71
C ILE A 75 -5.63 17.90 17.01
N PRO A 76 -6.34 16.76 16.88
CA PRO A 76 -7.71 16.73 16.37
C PRO A 76 -8.63 17.65 17.18
N GLN A 77 -9.33 18.55 16.49
CA GLN A 77 -10.32 19.44 17.12
C GLN A 77 -11.63 18.67 17.38
N GLY A 78 -12.37 18.99 18.45
CA GLY A 78 -13.58 18.25 18.84
C GLY A 78 -14.79 18.29 17.87
N ASN A 79 -14.67 18.94 16.71
CA ASN A 79 -15.79 19.23 15.81
C ASN A 79 -16.04 18.16 14.72
N LEU A 80 -15.27 17.06 14.73
CA LEU A 80 -15.30 16.02 13.69
C LEU A 80 -16.71 15.47 13.45
N PHE A 81 -17.46 15.17 14.51
CA PHE A 81 -18.84 14.67 14.40
C PHE A 81 -19.84 15.73 13.93
N SER A 82 -19.63 17.00 14.28
CA SER A 82 -20.47 18.13 13.84
C SER A 82 -20.32 18.36 12.34
N ASN A 83 -19.07 18.38 11.85
CA ASN A 83 -18.76 18.57 10.44
C ASN A 83 -19.29 17.42 9.57
N ILE A 84 -19.22 16.17 10.07
CA ILE A 84 -19.84 15.02 9.39
C ILE A 84 -21.36 15.21 9.31
N GLY A 85 -22.00 15.61 10.40
CA GLY A 85 -23.44 15.87 10.43
C GLY A 85 -23.87 16.95 9.43
N GLU A 86 -23.08 18.01 9.31
CA GLU A 86 -23.31 19.10 8.34
C GLU A 86 -23.19 18.61 6.89
N VAL A 87 -22.17 17.82 6.55
CA VAL A 87 -22.02 17.29 5.19
C VAL A 87 -23.14 16.31 4.83
N ILE A 88 -23.59 15.50 5.79
CA ILE A 88 -24.67 14.53 5.57
C ILE A 88 -26.04 15.23 5.48
N GLY A 89 -26.25 16.29 6.27
CA GLY A 89 -27.50 17.04 6.36
C GLY A 89 -27.62 18.23 5.40
N SER A 90 -26.58 18.56 4.64
CA SER A 90 -26.57 19.69 3.71
C SER A 90 -27.19 19.36 2.34
N ASP A 91 -27.66 20.40 1.65
CA ASP A 91 -28.34 20.31 0.35
C ASP A 91 -27.47 19.83 -0.83
N ILE A 92 -26.24 19.41 -0.57
CA ILE A 92 -25.30 18.88 -1.58
C ILE A 92 -25.64 17.47 -2.08
N ASN A 93 -26.81 16.92 -1.73
CA ASN A 93 -27.27 15.59 -2.17
C ASN A 93 -26.22 14.49 -1.94
N PHE A 94 -25.56 14.52 -0.78
CA PHE A 94 -24.44 13.62 -0.45
C PHE A 94 -24.77 12.15 -0.67
N TRP A 95 -25.94 11.71 -0.21
CA TRP A 95 -26.39 10.32 -0.37
C TRP A 95 -26.59 9.91 -1.84
N ALA A 96 -27.15 10.79 -2.67
CA ALA A 96 -27.30 10.51 -4.09
C ALA A 96 -25.94 10.40 -4.78
N ALA A 97 -25.01 11.32 -4.47
CA ALA A 97 -23.65 11.26 -4.99
C ALA A 97 -22.94 9.96 -4.58
N MET A 98 -23.06 9.54 -3.32
CA MET A 98 -22.43 8.33 -2.82
C MET A 98 -22.98 7.06 -3.49
N VAL A 99 -24.31 6.96 -3.63
CA VAL A 99 -24.95 5.82 -4.33
C VAL A 99 -24.54 5.78 -5.80
N ASN A 100 -24.52 6.93 -6.48
CA ASN A 100 -24.07 7.00 -7.87
C ASN A 100 -22.62 6.54 -8.01
N SER A 101 -21.71 6.96 -7.12
CA SER A 101 -20.32 6.50 -7.15
C SER A 101 -20.19 5.00 -6.89
N ILE A 102 -20.94 4.43 -5.95
CA ILE A 102 -20.94 2.99 -5.67
C ILE A 102 -21.43 2.21 -6.89
N LEU A 103 -22.52 2.65 -7.51
CA LEU A 103 -23.07 2.01 -8.71
C LEU A 103 -22.08 2.05 -9.86
N VAL A 104 -21.52 3.22 -10.16
CA VAL A 104 -20.54 3.39 -11.25
C VAL A 104 -19.31 2.54 -10.99
N ALA A 105 -18.72 2.61 -9.79
CA ALA A 105 -17.53 1.82 -9.45
C ALA A 105 -17.78 0.30 -9.56
N THR A 106 -18.95 -0.17 -9.12
CA THR A 106 -19.31 -1.60 -9.15
C THR A 106 -19.50 -2.09 -10.59
N VAL A 107 -20.30 -1.36 -11.38
CA VAL A 107 -20.56 -1.72 -12.79
C VAL A 107 -19.26 -1.72 -13.58
N THR A 108 -18.45 -0.67 -13.44
CA THR A 108 -17.15 -0.57 -14.12
C THR A 108 -16.21 -1.69 -13.68
N SER A 109 -16.09 -1.98 -12.38
CA SER A 109 -15.22 -3.06 -11.89
C SER A 109 -15.63 -4.43 -12.45
N ILE A 110 -16.93 -4.74 -12.47
CA ILE A 110 -17.44 -6.00 -13.03
C ILE A 110 -17.12 -6.08 -14.53
N SER A 111 -17.41 -5.04 -15.29
CA SER A 111 -17.13 -5.00 -16.73
C SER A 111 -15.63 -5.16 -17.01
N VAL A 112 -14.77 -4.41 -16.31
CA VAL A 112 -13.32 -4.47 -16.50
C VAL A 112 -12.78 -5.86 -16.21
N VAL A 113 -13.15 -6.47 -15.07
CA VAL A 113 -12.69 -7.83 -14.73
C VAL A 113 -13.20 -8.86 -15.73
N PHE A 114 -14.46 -8.77 -16.14
CA PHE A 114 -15.04 -9.68 -17.13
C PHE A 114 -14.28 -9.62 -18.46
N PHE A 115 -14.11 -8.43 -19.05
CA PHE A 115 -13.41 -8.32 -20.32
C PHE A 115 -11.91 -8.62 -20.19
N ALA A 116 -11.26 -8.22 -19.10
CA ALA A 116 -9.85 -8.52 -18.87
C ALA A 116 -9.59 -10.02 -18.73
N THR A 117 -10.49 -10.78 -18.13
CA THR A 117 -10.37 -12.24 -18.02
C THR A 117 -10.55 -12.93 -19.37
N LEU A 118 -11.54 -12.52 -20.18
CA LEU A 118 -11.71 -13.03 -21.55
C LEU A 118 -10.50 -12.70 -22.44
N ALA A 119 -10.00 -11.47 -22.39
CA ALA A 119 -8.82 -11.05 -23.14
C ALA A 119 -7.57 -11.82 -22.70
N GLY A 120 -7.37 -11.99 -21.38
CA GLY A 120 -6.29 -12.80 -20.84
C GLY A 120 -6.34 -14.26 -21.30
N PHE A 121 -7.54 -14.87 -21.35
CA PHE A 121 -7.72 -16.22 -21.88
C PHE A 121 -7.36 -16.31 -23.39
N ALA A 122 -7.79 -15.33 -24.19
CA ALA A 122 -7.48 -15.30 -25.62
C ALA A 122 -5.97 -15.18 -25.89
N PHE A 123 -5.25 -14.34 -25.15
CA PHE A 123 -3.79 -14.22 -25.27
C PHE A 123 -3.03 -15.41 -24.70
N SER A 124 -3.56 -16.10 -23.69
CA SER A 124 -2.90 -17.29 -23.12
C SER A 124 -2.82 -18.47 -24.08
N LYS A 125 -3.62 -18.44 -25.15
CA LYS A 125 -3.79 -19.53 -26.10
C LYS A 125 -3.29 -19.20 -27.52
N LEU A 126 -2.60 -18.07 -27.67
CA LEU A 126 -1.74 -17.69 -28.80
C LEU A 126 -0.29 -18.02 -28.45
#